data_AF-A0A2K8KYP6-F1
#
_entry.id   AF-A0A2K8KYP6-F1
#
_cell.length_a   1.000
_cell.length_b   1.000
_cell.length_c   1.000
_cell.angle_alpha   90.00
_cell.angle_beta   90.00
_cell.angle_gamma   90.00
#
_symmetry.space_group_name_H-M   'P 1'
#
loop_
_entity.id
_entity.type
_entity.pdbx_description
1 polymer ?
#
loop_
_entity_poly.entity_id
_entity_poly.type
_entity_poly.pdbx_seq_one_letter_code
_entity_poly.pdbx_strand_id
1 'polypeptide(L)'
;MKILQNHKLTIIAGVLLTLILVAIGIKSTIAGGGAYDGLDPFGLARYGHILAGITWIGLLYYFNFVQVPSLGAVTAETKTELFKQGSIVRRALWWFRWSALFTVLFGLALYHNLGTAAGWDIRIGAAFGIIMWFNVWFIIWPAQKKVIGIVNADPDEKVAAGKRALIASRINTMFSLPMLFFMTSSAHFPIFN
;
A
#
# COMPACT_ATOMS: atom_id res chain seq x y z
N MET A 1 -29.44 -11.95 5.10
CA MET A 1 -28.22 -11.10 5.01
C MET A 1 -26.91 -11.90 4.95
N LYS A 2 -26.86 -13.12 4.38
CA LYS A 2 -25.66 -13.97 4.41
C LYS A 2 -24.45 -13.41 3.65
N ILE A 3 -24.69 -12.57 2.64
CA ILE A 3 -23.63 -11.98 1.81
C ILE A 3 -22.76 -10.99 2.60
N LEU A 4 -23.36 -10.14 3.44
CA LEU A 4 -22.64 -9.13 4.24
C LEU A 4 -21.99 -9.69 5.51
N GLN A 5 -22.42 -10.88 5.95
CA GLN A 5 -21.86 -11.55 7.13
C GLN A 5 -20.59 -12.35 6.81
N ASN A 6 -20.31 -12.61 5.53
CA ASN A 6 -19.13 -13.36 5.10
C ASN A 6 -18.19 -12.45 4.29
N HIS A 7 -17.01 -12.15 4.84
CA HIS A 7 -16.05 -11.23 4.22
C HIS A 7 -15.70 -11.59 2.76
N LYS A 8 -15.60 -12.88 2.42
CA LYS A 8 -15.28 -13.31 1.05
C LYS A 8 -16.44 -13.01 0.11
N LEU A 9 -17.66 -13.30 0.54
CA LEU A 9 -18.85 -13.01 -0.24
C LEU A 9 -19.05 -11.50 -0.41
N THR A 10 -18.77 -10.69 0.61
CA THR A 10 -18.78 -9.22 0.51
C THR A 10 -17.77 -8.72 -0.53
N ILE A 11 -16.54 -9.23 -0.52
CA ILE A 11 -15.52 -8.86 -1.51
C ILE A 11 -15.94 -9.26 -2.92
N ILE A 12 -16.45 -10.48 -3.10
CA ILE A 12 -16.96 -10.97 -4.40
C ILE A 12 -18.11 -10.08 -4.88
N ALA A 13 -19.04 -9.73 -3.99
CA ALA A 13 -20.14 -8.82 -4.30
C ALA A 13 -19.64 -7.46 -4.79
N GLY A 14 -18.61 -6.91 -4.15
CA GLY A 14 -17.97 -5.66 -4.56
C GLY A 14 -17.39 -5.74 -5.97
N VAL A 15 -16.65 -6.82 -6.28
CA VAL A 15 -16.10 -7.05 -7.63
C VAL A 15 -17.20 -7.19 -8.67
N LEU A 16 -18.24 -7.97 -8.38
CA LEU A 16 -19.38 -8.14 -9.28
C LEU A 16 -20.12 -6.81 -9.53
N LEU A 17 -20.31 -6.01 -8.47
CA LEU A 17 -20.91 -4.68 -8.61
C LEU A 17 -20.08 -3.78 -9.53
N THR A 18 -18.76 -3.76 -9.37
CA THR A 18 -17.87 -3.01 -10.27
C THR A 18 -18.03 -3.47 -11.72
N LEU A 19 -18.04 -4.79 -11.98
CA LEU A 19 -18.20 -5.32 -13.34
C LEU A 19 -19.55 -4.98 -13.95
N ILE A 20 -20.63 -5.05 -13.17
CA ILE A 20 -21.97 -4.67 -13.60
C ILE A 20 -22.02 -3.18 -13.97
N LEU A 21 -21.45 -2.30 -13.15
CA LEU A 21 -21.42 -0.86 -13.42
C LEU A 21 -20.59 -0.53 -14.67
N VAL A 22 -19.46 -1.21 -14.87
CA VAL A 22 -18.65 -1.08 -16.09
C VAL A 22 -19.46 -1.50 -17.33
N ALA A 23 -20.16 -2.64 -17.27
CA ALA A 23 -20.99 -3.10 -18.38
C ALA A 23 -22.14 -2.13 -18.71
N ILE A 24 -22.77 -1.55 -17.67
CA ILE A 24 -23.78 -0.50 -17.84
C ILE A 24 -23.17 0.74 -18.51
N GLY A 25 -22.00 1.18 -18.04
CA GLY A 25 -21.28 2.32 -18.62
C GLY A 25 -20.96 2.11 -20.09
N ILE A 26 -20.40 0.96 -20.46
CA ILE A 26 -20.10 0.60 -21.86
C ILE A 26 -21.37 0.63 -22.71
N LYS A 27 -22.46 0.00 -22.23
CA LYS A 27 -23.74 0.00 -22.93
C LYS A 27 -24.27 1.43 -23.14
N SER A 28 -24.15 2.29 -22.12
CA SER A 28 -24.57 3.69 -22.20
C SER A 28 -23.75 4.47 -23.22
N THR A 29 -22.43 4.29 -23.26
CA THR A 29 -21.55 4.95 -24.24
C THR A 29 -21.95 4.57 -25.66
N ILE A 30 -22.16 3.28 -25.92
CA ILE A 30 -22.55 2.76 -27.23
C ILE A 30 -23.94 3.28 -27.64
N ALA A 31 -24.91 3.25 -26.71
CA ALA A 31 -26.27 3.75 -26.98
C ALA A 31 -26.30 5.26 -27.27
N GLY A 32 -25.38 6.03 -26.70
CA GLY A 32 -25.18 7.46 -27.00
C GLY A 32 -24.40 7.75 -28.28
N GLY A 33 -24.05 6.73 -29.07
CA GLY A 33 -23.27 6.88 -30.31
C GLY A 33 -21.75 7.01 -30.10
N GLY A 34 -21.26 6.82 -28.88
CA GLY A 34 -19.83 6.79 -28.57
C GLY A 34 -19.19 5.42 -28.85
N ALA A 35 -17.88 5.41 -29.08
CA ALA A 35 -17.08 4.18 -29.19
C ALA A 35 -16.52 3.75 -27.83
N TYR A 36 -16.35 2.44 -27.64
CA TYR A 36 -15.64 1.87 -26.50
C TYR A 36 -14.45 1.07 -27.03
N ASP A 37 -13.24 1.56 -26.77
CA ASP A 37 -12.00 1.01 -27.33
C ASP A 37 -11.38 -0.10 -26.46
N GLY A 38 -12.14 -0.66 -25.52
CA GLY A 38 -11.69 -1.71 -24.63
C GLY A 38 -11.14 -1.20 -23.28
N LEU A 39 -10.54 -2.13 -22.53
CA LEU A 39 -9.89 -1.82 -21.26
C LEU A 39 -8.48 -1.32 -21.51
N ASP A 40 -8.25 -0.02 -21.32
CA ASP A 40 -6.91 0.57 -21.35
C ASP A 40 -6.01 -0.07 -20.27
N PRO A 41 -4.91 -0.75 -20.66
CA PRO A 41 -3.97 -1.35 -19.71
C PRO A 41 -3.41 -0.35 -18.70
N PHE A 42 -3.21 0.91 -19.09
CA PHE A 42 -2.73 1.96 -18.19
C PHE A 42 -3.82 2.45 -17.23
N GLY A 43 -5.07 2.50 -17.69
CA GLY A 43 -6.24 2.69 -16.82
C GLY A 43 -6.35 1.60 -15.75
N LEU A 44 -6.19 0.33 -16.13
CA LEU A 44 -6.15 -0.80 -15.19
C LEU A 44 -4.95 -0.72 -14.24
N ALA A 45 -3.76 -0.38 -14.75
CA ALA A 45 -2.59 -0.15 -13.92
C ALA A 45 -2.81 0.98 -12.92
N ARG A 46 -3.48 2.07 -13.31
CA ARG A 46 -3.85 3.18 -12.42
C ARG A 46 -4.80 2.74 -11.33
N TYR A 47 -5.83 1.95 -11.66
CA TYR A 47 -6.73 1.38 -10.67
C TYR A 47 -5.98 0.48 -9.68
N GLY A 48 -5.12 -0.41 -10.18
CA GLY A 48 -4.27 -1.27 -9.36
C GLY A 48 -3.30 -0.49 -8.47
N HIS A 49 -2.69 0.57 -9.00
CA HIS A 49 -1.79 1.47 -8.26
C HIS A 49 -2.51 2.11 -7.08
N ILE A 50 -3.73 2.61 -7.28
CA ILE A 50 -4.55 3.24 -6.24
C ILE A 50 -4.92 2.22 -5.15
N LEU A 51 -5.44 1.06 -5.53
CA LEU A 51 -5.82 0.02 -4.56
C LEU A 51 -4.63 -0.46 -3.73
N ALA A 52 -3.50 -0.73 -4.37
CA ALA A 52 -2.28 -1.15 -3.69
C ALA A 52 -1.73 -0.01 -2.81
N GLY A 53 -1.74 1.23 -3.31
CA GLY A 53 -1.24 2.41 -2.61
C GLY A 53 -2.03 2.71 -1.34
N ILE A 54 -3.36 2.69 -1.42
CA ILE A 54 -4.24 2.86 -0.24
C ILE A 54 -3.98 1.75 0.78
N THR A 55 -3.85 0.50 0.33
CA THR A 55 -3.54 -0.62 1.23
C THR A 55 -2.17 -0.46 1.90
N TRP A 56 -1.16 -0.04 1.15
CA TRP A 56 0.20 0.18 1.66
C TRP A 56 0.24 1.32 2.68
N ILE A 57 -0.19 2.51 2.30
CA ILE A 57 -0.12 3.69 3.16
C ILE A 57 -1.10 3.59 4.33
N GLY A 58 -2.27 2.99 4.11
CA GLY A 58 -3.21 2.68 5.19
C GLY A 58 -2.59 1.79 6.27
N LEU A 59 -1.87 0.72 5.87
CA LEU A 59 -1.16 -0.14 6.83
C LEU A 59 0.05 0.56 7.47
N LEU A 60 0.77 1.41 6.73
CA LEU A 60 1.84 2.25 7.29
C LEU A 60 1.32 3.14 8.44
N TYR A 61 0.17 3.77 8.24
CA TYR A 61 -0.49 4.62 9.23
C TYR A 61 -1.07 3.80 10.38
N TYR A 62 -1.68 2.66 10.09
CA TYR A 62 -2.10 1.71 11.13
C TYR A 62 -0.93 1.34 12.05
N PHE A 63 0.24 1.01 11.50
CA PHE A 63 1.40 0.66 12.32
C PHE A 63 1.89 1.82 13.19
N ASN A 64 2.04 3.02 12.62
CA ASN A 64 2.67 4.13 13.32
C ASN A 64 1.71 4.89 14.25
N PHE A 65 0.42 4.99 13.90
CA PHE A 65 -0.56 5.78 14.65
C PHE A 65 -1.42 4.94 15.60
N VAL A 66 -1.59 3.64 15.33
CA VAL A 66 -2.49 2.78 16.10
C VAL A 66 -1.71 1.67 16.80
N GLN A 67 -1.08 0.78 16.03
CA GLN A 67 -0.49 -0.44 16.58
C GLN A 67 0.68 -0.12 17.52
N VAL A 68 1.72 0.56 17.06
CA VAL A 68 2.93 0.80 17.87
C VAL A 68 2.62 1.58 19.16
N PRO A 69 1.84 2.67 19.14
CA PRO A 69 1.46 3.36 20.38
C PRO A 69 0.72 2.45 21.37
N SER A 70 -0.18 1.60 20.89
CA SER A 70 -0.93 0.67 21.75
C SER A 70 -0.05 -0.41 22.39
N LEU A 71 1.08 -0.79 21.76
CA LEU A 71 1.99 -1.79 22.32
C LEU A 71 2.66 -1.34 23.64
N GLY A 72 2.68 -0.04 23.95
CA GLY A 72 3.18 0.44 25.24
C GLY A 72 2.30 0.04 26.43
N ALA A 73 1.01 -0.14 26.19
CA ALA A 73 -0.01 -0.34 27.24
C ALA A 73 -0.35 -1.82 27.50
N VAL A 74 0.24 -2.76 26.76
CA VAL A 74 -0.10 -4.19 26.84
C VAL A 74 1.01 -5.03 27.47
N THR A 75 0.63 -6.13 28.11
CA THR A 75 1.54 -7.09 28.77
C THR A 75 2.44 -7.82 27.77
N ALA A 76 3.53 -8.44 28.25
CA ALA A 76 4.43 -9.23 27.43
C ALA A 76 3.74 -10.46 26.80
N GLU A 77 2.80 -11.09 27.53
CA GLU A 77 1.98 -12.19 27.04
C GLU A 77 1.11 -11.74 25.85
N THR A 78 0.40 -10.61 25.99
CA THR A 78 -0.40 -10.03 24.90
C THR A 78 0.46 -9.69 23.68
N LYS A 79 1.67 -9.17 23.87
CA LYS A 79 2.61 -8.94 22.75
C LYS A 79 2.97 -10.25 22.05
N THR A 80 3.22 -11.31 22.80
CA THR A 80 3.53 -12.62 22.22
C THR A 80 2.37 -13.11 21.35
N GLU A 81 1.14 -13.00 21.85
CA GLU A 81 -0.08 -13.37 21.11
C GLU A 81 -0.30 -12.52 19.85
N LEU A 82 -0.05 -11.20 19.93
CA LEU A 82 -0.16 -10.30 18.79
C LEU A 82 0.87 -10.60 17.69
N PHE A 83 2.03 -11.17 18.01
CA PHE A 83 3.12 -11.41 17.06
C PHE A 83 3.29 -12.89 16.66
N LYS A 84 2.46 -13.80 17.16
CA LYS A 84 2.51 -15.23 16.83
C LYS A 84 2.20 -15.53 15.36
N GLN A 85 2.49 -16.76 14.91
CA GLN A 85 2.16 -17.16 13.55
C GLN A 85 0.65 -17.07 13.28
N GLY A 86 0.27 -16.49 12.14
CA GLY A 86 -1.14 -16.28 11.78
C GLY A 86 -1.83 -15.14 12.55
N SER A 87 -1.11 -14.38 13.38
CA SER A 87 -1.66 -13.23 14.08
C SER A 87 -2.02 -12.08 13.14
N ILE A 88 -2.78 -11.11 13.66
CA ILE A 88 -3.12 -9.89 12.95
C ILE A 88 -1.87 -9.12 12.50
N VAL A 89 -0.83 -9.02 13.35
CA VAL A 89 0.40 -8.28 13.02
C VAL A 89 1.13 -8.93 11.86
N ARG A 90 1.28 -10.27 11.84
CA ARG A 90 1.95 -10.96 10.73
C ARG A 90 1.17 -10.85 9.42
N ARG A 91 -0.17 -10.88 9.48
CA ARG A 91 -1.02 -10.65 8.30
C ARG A 91 -0.88 -9.22 7.79
N ALA A 92 -0.89 -8.22 8.69
CA ALA A 92 -0.69 -6.83 8.33
C ALA A 92 0.69 -6.62 7.69
N LEU A 93 1.77 -7.19 8.25
CA LEU A 93 3.12 -7.09 7.69
C LEU A 93 3.21 -7.74 6.30
N TRP A 94 2.52 -8.86 6.09
CA TRP A 94 2.44 -9.51 4.78
C TRP A 94 1.79 -8.58 3.74
N TRP A 95 0.60 -8.08 4.04
CA TRP A 95 -0.12 -7.16 3.15
C TRP A 95 0.67 -5.89 2.88
N PHE A 96 1.24 -5.28 3.92
CA PHE A 96 2.06 -4.06 3.82
C PHE A 96 3.21 -4.22 2.84
N ARG A 97 3.91 -5.36 2.88
CA ARG A 97 5.09 -5.60 2.06
C ARG A 97 4.74 -5.77 0.58
N TRP A 98 3.69 -6.55 0.31
CA TRP A 98 3.26 -6.83 -1.05
C TRP A 98 2.50 -5.66 -1.68
N SER A 99 1.66 -4.96 -0.92
CA SER A 99 0.99 -3.76 -1.42
C SER A 99 2.00 -2.67 -1.76
N ALA A 100 3.09 -2.52 -1.00
CA ALA A 100 4.19 -1.64 -1.37
C ALA A 100 4.81 -2.00 -2.72
N LEU A 101 5.08 -3.30 -2.94
CA LEU A 101 5.65 -3.76 -4.21
C LEU A 101 4.70 -3.50 -5.38
N PHE A 102 3.44 -3.89 -5.27
CA PHE A 102 2.47 -3.71 -6.35
C PHE A 102 2.21 -2.23 -6.64
N THR A 103 2.19 -1.38 -5.61
CA THR A 103 2.11 0.08 -5.80
C THR A 103 3.25 0.56 -6.70
N VAL A 104 4.50 0.20 -6.39
CA VAL A 104 5.65 0.61 -7.19
C VAL A 104 5.61 0.01 -8.60
N LEU A 105 5.27 -1.28 -8.76
CA LEU A 105 5.19 -1.91 -10.09
C LEU A 105 4.18 -1.22 -11.00
N PHE A 106 2.95 -0.99 -10.51
CA PHE A 106 1.96 -0.24 -11.27
C PHE A 106 2.39 1.22 -11.49
N GLY A 107 3.01 1.84 -10.49
CA GLY A 107 3.51 3.21 -10.57
C GLY A 107 4.59 3.38 -11.64
N LEU A 108 5.51 2.42 -11.75
CA LEU A 108 6.55 2.40 -12.78
C LEU A 108 5.96 2.23 -14.19
N ALA A 109 4.93 1.38 -14.35
CA ALA A 109 4.24 1.25 -15.63
C ALA A 109 3.56 2.57 -16.04
N LEU A 110 2.90 3.26 -15.10
CA LEU A 110 2.27 4.57 -15.33
C LEU A 110 3.31 5.67 -15.60
N TYR A 111 4.40 5.68 -14.85
CA TYR A 111 5.49 6.64 -15.01
C TYR A 111 6.19 6.47 -16.36
N HIS A 112 6.39 5.22 -16.80
CA HIS A 112 6.89 4.91 -18.14
C HIS A 112 5.94 5.44 -19.24
N ASN A 113 4.62 5.26 -19.07
CA ASN A 113 3.62 5.78 -20.00
C ASN A 113 3.61 7.31 -20.08
N LEU A 114 3.91 8.01 -18.99
CA LEU A 114 4.05 9.47 -18.98
C LEU A 114 5.30 9.93 -19.76
N GLY A 115 6.38 9.16 -19.74
CA GLY A 115 7.62 9.49 -20.46
C GLY A 115 8.13 10.90 -20.13
N THR A 116 8.43 11.70 -21.16
CA THR A 116 8.90 13.09 -21.01
C THR A 116 7.83 14.03 -20.46
N ALA A 117 6.55 13.65 -20.50
CA ALA A 117 5.45 14.44 -19.97
C ALA A 117 5.32 14.37 -18.43
N ALA A 118 6.13 13.56 -17.76
CA ALA A 118 6.18 13.53 -16.30
C ALA A 118 6.72 14.87 -15.76
N GLY A 119 5.84 15.71 -15.19
CA GLY A 119 6.20 16.96 -14.51
C GLY A 119 6.99 16.75 -13.22
N TRP A 120 7.49 17.84 -12.62
CA TRP A 120 8.33 17.76 -11.43
C TRP A 120 7.59 17.22 -10.19
N ASP A 121 6.33 17.57 -10.01
CA ASP A 121 5.50 17.07 -8.90
C ASP A 121 5.45 15.54 -8.87
N ILE A 122 5.12 14.91 -10.00
CA ILE A 122 5.04 13.44 -10.06
C ILE A 122 6.41 12.79 -9.89
N ARG A 123 7.49 13.43 -10.38
CA ARG A 123 8.88 12.96 -10.17
C ARG A 123 9.24 12.94 -8.69
N ILE A 124 8.92 14.00 -7.96
CA ILE A 124 9.18 14.12 -6.53
C ILE A 124 8.36 13.07 -5.76
N GLY A 125 7.07 12.97 -6.06
CA GLY A 125 6.19 11.96 -5.45
C GLY A 125 6.69 10.54 -5.71
N ALA A 126 7.01 10.19 -6.95
CA ALA A 126 7.52 8.89 -7.34
C ALA A 126 8.86 8.57 -6.64
N ALA A 127 9.78 9.53 -6.54
CA ALA A 127 11.06 9.35 -5.88
C ALA A 127 10.90 8.96 -4.40
N PHE A 128 10.06 9.69 -3.65
CA PHE A 128 9.76 9.32 -2.26
C PHE A 128 9.08 7.96 -2.16
N GLY A 129 8.14 7.65 -3.05
CA GLY A 129 7.50 6.33 -3.12
C GLY A 129 8.51 5.19 -3.30
N ILE A 130 9.47 5.34 -4.21
CA ILE A 130 10.52 4.34 -4.46
C ILE A 130 11.45 4.19 -3.24
N ILE A 131 11.89 5.29 -2.63
CA ILE A 131 12.72 5.27 -1.40
C ILE A 131 11.98 4.56 -0.28
N MET A 132 10.70 4.87 -0.09
CA MET A 132 9.88 4.24 0.93
C MET A 132 9.70 2.74 0.69
N TRP A 133 9.45 2.32 -0.55
CA TRP A 133 9.35 0.91 -0.92
C TRP A 133 10.67 0.17 -0.67
N PHE A 134 11.80 0.81 -0.99
CA PHE A 134 13.12 0.27 -0.68
C PHE A 134 13.28 0.04 0.83
N ASN A 135 12.90 1.02 1.66
CA ASN A 135 12.91 0.85 3.11
C ASN A 135 12.05 -0.35 3.57
N VAL A 136 10.89 -0.58 2.94
CA VAL A 136 10.02 -1.74 3.26
C VAL A 136 10.72 -3.07 3.01
N TRP A 137 11.28 -3.26 1.82
CA TRP A 137 11.82 -4.56 1.41
C TRP A 137 13.23 -4.84 1.90
N PHE A 138 14.06 -3.81 2.03
CA PHE A 138 15.50 -3.97 2.31
C PHE A 138 15.90 -3.57 3.73
N ILE A 139 15.04 -2.87 4.48
CA ILE A 139 15.32 -2.48 5.87
C ILE A 139 14.30 -3.06 6.84
N ILE A 140 13.02 -2.74 6.66
CA ILE A 140 11.94 -3.15 7.56
C ILE A 140 11.79 -4.67 7.52
N TRP A 141 11.64 -5.27 6.34
CA TRP A 141 11.38 -6.71 6.24
C TRP A 141 12.53 -7.59 6.78
N PRO A 142 13.81 -7.35 6.44
CA PRO A 142 14.91 -8.13 7.01
C PRO A 142 14.98 -8.02 8.54
N ALA A 143 14.75 -6.83 9.09
CA ALA A 143 14.69 -6.64 10.54
C ALA A 143 13.48 -7.35 11.17
N GLN A 144 12.29 -7.24 10.56
CA GLN A 144 11.08 -7.92 11.03
C GLN A 144 11.23 -9.44 11.03
N LYS A 145 11.93 -10.03 10.06
CA LYS A 145 12.23 -11.47 10.05
C LYS A 145 12.96 -11.94 11.32
N LYS A 146 13.89 -11.14 11.85
CA LYS A 146 14.55 -11.43 13.14
C LYS A 146 13.57 -11.28 14.31
N VAL A 147 12.82 -10.17 14.35
CA VAL A 147 11.85 -9.87 15.43
C VAL A 147 10.80 -10.96 15.58
N ILE A 148 10.24 -11.46 14.47
CA ILE A 148 9.19 -12.49 14.49
C ILE A 148 9.75 -13.92 14.46
N GLY A 149 11.07 -14.09 14.56
CA GLY A 149 11.72 -15.39 14.66
C GLY A 149 11.69 -16.25 13.40
N ILE A 150 11.57 -15.64 12.21
CA ILE A 150 11.82 -16.36 10.93
C ILE A 150 13.31 -16.61 10.77
N VAL A 151 14.14 -15.66 11.21
CA VAL A 151 15.60 -15.78 11.25
C VAL A 151 16.02 -15.86 12.71
N ASN A 152 16.85 -16.85 13.04
CA ASN A 152 17.42 -16.98 14.38
C ASN A 152 18.27 -15.75 14.72
N ALA A 153 18.04 -15.20 15.90
CA ALA A 153 18.71 -14.01 16.42
C ALA A 153 18.64 -14.03 17.94
N ASP A 154 19.69 -13.58 18.60
CA ASP A 154 19.75 -13.40 20.05
C ASP A 154 18.69 -12.37 20.52
N PRO A 155 18.15 -12.46 21.75
CA PRO A 155 17.43 -11.37 22.41
C PRO A 155 17.90 -9.94 22.08
N ASP A 156 19.19 -9.63 22.18
CA ASP A 156 19.73 -8.28 21.96
C ASP A 156 19.63 -7.87 20.49
N GLU A 157 19.91 -8.80 19.58
CA GLU A 157 19.74 -8.58 18.14
C GLU A 157 18.27 -8.35 17.77
N LYS A 158 17.33 -9.06 18.40
CA LYS A 158 15.90 -8.87 18.17
C LYS A 158 15.44 -7.49 18.59
N VAL A 159 15.92 -6.99 19.74
CA VAL A 159 15.64 -5.63 20.21
C VAL A 159 16.21 -4.59 19.25
N ALA A 160 17.47 -4.75 18.82
CA ALA A 160 18.10 -3.85 17.85
C ALA A 160 17.37 -3.85 16.50
N ALA A 161 16.99 -5.03 15.99
CA ALA A 161 16.22 -5.18 14.76
C ALA A 161 14.85 -4.50 14.86
N GLY A 162 14.13 -4.67 15.99
CA GLY A 162 12.86 -4.01 16.24
C GLY A 162 12.98 -2.49 16.18
N LYS A 163 14.00 -1.92 16.85
CA LYS A 163 14.29 -0.48 16.80
C LYS A 163 14.59 0.00 15.36
N ARG A 164 15.42 -0.74 14.62
CA ARG A 164 15.75 -0.42 13.22
C ARG A 164 14.52 -0.43 12.32
N ALA A 165 13.66 -1.45 12.44
CA ALA A 165 12.42 -1.54 11.68
C ALA A 165 11.48 -0.36 12.01
N LEU A 166 11.36 0.01 13.29
CA LEU A 166 10.50 1.11 13.73
C LEU A 166 10.99 2.46 13.21
N ILE A 167 12.30 2.74 13.28
CA ILE A 167 12.88 3.99 12.76
C ILE A 167 12.62 4.09 11.25
N ALA A 168 12.86 3.03 10.49
CA ALA A 168 12.57 3.01 9.05
C ALA A 168 11.07 3.20 8.76
N SER A 169 10.19 2.62 9.58
CA SER A 169 8.73 2.82 9.48
C SER A 169 8.33 4.28 9.71
N ARG A 170 8.95 4.96 10.68
CA ARG A 170 8.71 6.39 10.96
C ARG A 170 9.24 7.30 9.86
N ILE A 171 10.41 7.00 9.30
CA ILE A 171 10.94 7.69 8.11
C ILE A 171 9.96 7.56 6.95
N ASN A 172 9.42 6.36 6.71
CA ASN A 172 8.40 6.17 5.70
C ASN A 172 7.12 6.98 5.97
N THR A 173 6.67 7.07 7.23
CA THR A 173 5.53 7.92 7.59
C THR A 173 5.80 9.41 7.39
N MET A 174 7.02 9.87 7.67
CA MET A 174 7.42 11.25 7.40
C MET A 174 7.43 11.53 5.89
N PHE A 175 8.01 10.62 5.10
CA PHE A 175 8.08 10.74 3.63
C PHE A 175 6.74 10.53 2.93
N SER A 176 5.80 9.78 3.53
CA SER A 176 4.50 9.56 2.91
C SER A 176 3.70 10.85 2.78
N LEU A 177 3.94 11.85 3.65
CA LEU A 177 3.27 13.13 3.60
C LEU A 177 3.61 13.94 2.32
N PRO A 178 4.89 14.31 2.05
CA PRO A 178 5.23 14.99 0.81
C PRO A 178 4.99 14.09 -0.42
N MET A 179 5.19 12.77 -0.30
CA MET A 179 4.90 11.84 -1.38
C MET A 179 3.45 11.92 -1.85
N LEU A 180 2.48 11.75 -0.93
CA LEU A 180 1.06 11.81 -1.27
C LEU A 180 0.67 13.19 -1.78
N PHE A 181 1.20 14.24 -1.17
CA PHE A 181 0.93 15.61 -1.56
C PHE A 181 1.34 15.86 -3.02
N PHE A 182 2.58 15.55 -3.39
CA PHE A 182 3.06 15.80 -4.75
C PHE A 182 2.49 14.85 -5.80
N MET A 183 2.17 13.59 -5.45
CA MET A 183 1.41 12.72 -6.36
C MET A 183 0.03 13.31 -6.66
N THR A 184 -0.66 13.86 -5.66
CA THR A 184 -1.96 14.52 -5.83
C THR A 184 -1.83 15.83 -6.62
N SER A 185 -0.83 16.66 -6.25
CA SER A 185 -0.51 17.94 -6.88
C SER A 185 -0.36 17.79 -8.40
N SER A 186 0.37 16.77 -8.84
CA SER A 186 0.65 16.52 -10.26
C SER A 186 -0.57 16.40 -11.17
N ALA A 187 -1.71 15.96 -10.63
CA ALA A 187 -2.94 15.74 -11.40
C ALA A 187 -3.99 16.84 -11.20
N HIS A 188 -3.91 17.61 -10.10
CA HIS A 188 -5.00 18.48 -9.66
C HIS A 188 -4.61 19.95 -9.50
N PHE A 189 -3.37 20.24 -9.10
CA PHE A 189 -2.89 21.60 -8.85
C PHE A 189 -1.35 21.67 -8.97
N PRO A 190 -0.77 21.51 -10.17
CA PRO A 190 0.67 21.42 -10.33
C PRO A 190 1.43 22.62 -9.74
N ILE A 191 2.39 22.34 -8.86
CA ILE A 191 3.18 23.35 -8.15
C ILE A 191 4.47 23.66 -8.91
N PHE A 192 5.20 22.64 -9.34
CA PHE A 192 6.41 22.79 -10.13
C PHE A 192 6.09 22.58 -11.61
N ASN A 193 5.94 23.69 -12.34
CA ASN A 193 5.76 23.75 -13.80
C ASN A 193 7.09 23.97 -14.51
#